data_AF-A0A3N4JXD1-F1
#
_entry.id   AF-A0A3N4JXD1-F1
#
_cell.length_a   1.000
_cell.length_b   1.000
_cell.length_c   1.000
_cell.angle_alpha   90.00
_cell.angle_beta   90.00
_cell.angle_gamma   90.00
#
_symmetry.space_group_name_H-M   'P 1'
#
loop_
_entity.id
_entity.type
_entity.pdbx_description
1 polymer ?
#
loop_
_entity_poly.entity_id
_entity_poly.type
_entity_poly.pdbx_seq_one_letter_code
_entity_poly.pdbx_strand_id
1 'polypeptide(L)'
;MPSNTVHRIDESKAQETFGSSCIDLINSALGGQVLEFSDEWFAAAENLINPAPPIRKPGVFVPSGAWYDGWETRRHNKAPADWVIIKLGVASGKVHGFEVDTAFFNGNHAAAVTVEGTFLDGSHPDANTVWEEILPMQECGPSQRHIWKLSSPTAKAYSHVRLNMFPDGGIARFRLFGTAVPVFPSDPDAIIDLAHVSSGGLAISCSDQHYGTKDNLLLPGRGKDMGDGWETKRSRVPGHVDWVVIKLGAPGYIEEVIVDTLHFRGNYPQAVEIYAINSSEQHVAGDANGWELIVPTHSCEADKEHVFPSTLLQNVGGKVVTHVKMVIIPDGGVKRLRVFGKRAGLIGN
;
A
#
# COMPACT_ATOMS: atom_id res chain seq x y z
N MET A 1 25.98 -11.83 -10.85
CA MET A 1 25.07 -10.68 -10.64
C MET A 1 25.55 -9.99 -9.38
N PRO A 2 25.79 -8.67 -9.34
CA PRO A 2 26.06 -8.02 -8.06
C PRO A 2 24.81 -8.27 -7.19
N SER A 3 24.99 -8.94 -6.05
CA SER A 3 23.90 -9.07 -5.09
C SER A 3 23.46 -7.66 -4.73
N ASN A 4 22.17 -7.35 -4.85
CA ASN A 4 21.68 -6.06 -4.39
C ASN A 4 21.98 -6.00 -2.88
N THR A 5 22.95 -5.19 -2.48
CA THR A 5 23.32 -5.04 -1.08
C THR A 5 22.10 -4.56 -0.30
N VAL A 6 21.75 -5.31 0.74
CA VAL A 6 20.63 -5.02 1.62
C VAL A 6 21.14 -4.39 2.92
N HIS A 7 20.44 -3.36 3.39
CA HIS A 7 20.80 -2.61 4.60
C HIS A 7 19.67 -2.70 5.60
N ARG A 8 19.97 -3.15 6.83
CA ARG A 8 19.01 -3.09 7.92
C ARG A 8 18.83 -1.63 8.35
N ILE A 9 17.58 -1.19 8.50
CA ILE A 9 17.25 0.15 8.98
C ILE A 9 16.48 0.05 10.31
N ASP A 10 16.58 1.11 11.09
CA ASP A 10 15.84 1.26 12.34
C ASP A 10 14.33 1.40 12.06
N GLU A 11 13.50 0.84 12.94
CA GLU A 11 12.05 0.86 12.80
C GLU A 11 11.45 2.27 12.74
N SER A 12 12.08 3.23 13.44
CA SER A 12 11.67 4.63 13.44
C SER A 12 11.86 5.31 12.07
N LYS A 13 12.75 4.78 11.22
CA LYS A 13 13.06 5.31 9.89
C LYS A 13 12.24 4.69 8.77
N ALA A 14 11.39 3.70 9.07
CA ALA A 14 10.62 2.98 8.06
C ALA A 14 9.72 3.93 7.26
N GLN A 15 8.98 4.80 7.96
CA GLN A 15 8.05 5.73 7.34
C GLN A 15 8.77 6.77 6.48
N GLU A 16 9.88 7.33 6.97
CA GLU A 16 10.73 8.25 6.19
C GLU A 16 11.29 7.56 4.94
N THR A 17 11.67 6.29 5.06
CA THR A 17 12.34 5.55 3.98
C THR A 17 11.39 5.14 2.86
N PHE A 18 10.19 4.65 3.20
CA PHE A 18 9.28 4.01 2.24
C PHE A 18 7.96 4.77 2.06
N GLY A 19 7.50 5.50 3.07
CA GLY A 19 6.11 5.98 3.16
C GLY A 19 5.68 7.00 2.11
N SER A 20 6.62 7.63 1.40
CA SER A 20 6.34 8.60 0.32
C SER A 20 6.70 8.10 -1.08
N SER A 21 7.28 6.89 -1.19
CA SER A 21 7.82 6.36 -2.45
C SER A 21 7.40 4.93 -2.77
N CYS A 22 6.85 4.22 -1.80
CA CYS A 22 6.52 2.79 -1.90
C CYS A 22 5.13 2.50 -1.36
N ILE A 23 4.56 1.40 -1.83
CA ILE A 23 3.39 0.72 -1.26
C ILE A 23 3.82 -0.64 -0.70
N ASP A 24 2.99 -1.24 0.15
CA ASP A 24 3.11 -2.65 0.51
C ASP A 24 2.45 -3.50 -0.59
N LEU A 25 3.26 -4.09 -1.46
CA LEU A 25 2.82 -4.80 -2.67
C LEU A 25 2.01 -6.07 -2.37
N ILE A 26 2.14 -6.64 -1.16
CA ILE A 26 1.45 -7.86 -0.74
C ILE A 26 0.29 -7.59 0.21
N ASN A 27 -0.04 -6.33 0.49
CA ASN A 27 -1.11 -5.99 1.42
C ASN A 27 -2.46 -6.61 0.99
N SER A 28 -3.12 -7.32 1.89
CA SER A 28 -4.43 -7.94 1.63
C SER A 28 -5.51 -6.93 1.24
N ALA A 29 -5.46 -5.69 1.77
CA ALA A 29 -6.41 -4.63 1.39
C ALA A 29 -6.17 -4.08 -0.03
N LEU A 30 -4.96 -4.28 -0.57
CA LEU A 30 -4.62 -4.03 -1.98
C LEU A 30 -5.03 -5.21 -2.88
N GLY A 31 -5.32 -6.37 -2.31
CA GLY A 31 -5.62 -7.61 -3.04
C GLY A 31 -4.48 -8.63 -3.03
N GLY A 32 -3.44 -8.43 -2.20
CA GLY A 32 -2.43 -9.45 -1.97
C GLY A 32 -3.05 -10.72 -1.38
N GLN A 33 -2.52 -11.88 -1.79
CA GLN A 33 -3.15 -13.16 -1.49
C GLN A 33 -2.11 -14.23 -1.17
N VAL A 34 -2.27 -14.91 -0.04
CA VAL A 34 -1.55 -16.17 0.23
C VAL A 34 -2.12 -17.25 -0.68
N LEU A 35 -1.26 -17.89 -1.47
CA LEU A 35 -1.65 -18.94 -2.40
C LEU A 35 -1.41 -20.33 -1.83
N GLU A 36 -0.22 -20.54 -1.28
CA GLU A 36 0.25 -21.83 -0.76
C GLU A 36 1.22 -21.61 0.40
N PHE A 37 1.34 -22.62 1.24
CA PHE A 37 2.22 -22.63 2.40
C PHE A 37 2.64 -24.07 2.74
N SER A 38 3.74 -24.23 3.47
CA SER A 38 4.20 -25.54 3.95
C SER A 38 3.40 -26.06 5.15
N ASP A 39 3.08 -25.17 6.11
CA ASP A 39 2.36 -25.49 7.35
C ASP A 39 1.71 -24.21 7.91
N GLU A 40 0.62 -24.35 8.68
CA GLU A 40 -0.09 -23.25 9.37
C GLU A 40 -0.67 -23.75 10.71
N TRP A 41 0.00 -24.70 11.37
CA TRP A 41 -0.63 -25.44 12.47
C TRP A 41 -1.11 -24.57 13.63
N PHE A 42 -0.31 -23.60 14.07
CA PHE A 42 -0.66 -22.76 15.21
C PHE A 42 -1.41 -21.48 14.79
N ALA A 43 -1.00 -20.86 13.68
CA ALA A 43 -1.64 -19.65 13.17
C ALA A 43 -1.48 -19.51 11.64
N ALA A 44 -2.52 -18.97 10.99
CA ALA A 44 -2.63 -18.90 9.52
C ALA A 44 -1.68 -17.85 8.91
N ALA A 45 -1.10 -18.18 7.76
CA ALA A 45 -0.19 -17.33 6.99
C ALA A 45 -0.89 -16.11 6.39
N GLU A 46 -2.22 -16.15 6.19
CA GLU A 46 -3.00 -14.98 5.76
C GLU A 46 -2.82 -13.77 6.70
N ASN A 47 -2.51 -14.00 7.98
CA ASN A 47 -2.24 -12.92 8.94
C ASN A 47 -1.00 -12.09 8.58
N LEU A 48 -0.04 -12.65 7.84
CA LEU A 48 1.20 -11.96 7.47
C LEU A 48 0.94 -10.67 6.69
N ILE A 49 -0.06 -10.70 5.82
CA ILE A 49 -0.38 -9.62 4.88
C ILE A 49 -1.55 -8.74 5.35
N ASN A 50 -2.01 -8.93 6.58
CA ASN A 50 -3.05 -8.10 7.19
C ASN A 50 -2.51 -6.65 7.36
N PRO A 51 -3.19 -5.59 6.88
CA PRO A 51 -2.71 -4.21 7.01
C PRO A 51 -2.61 -3.73 8.46
N ALA A 52 -3.41 -4.29 9.38
CA ALA A 52 -3.41 -3.86 10.77
C ALA A 52 -2.11 -4.28 11.48
N PRO A 53 -1.62 -3.48 12.45
CA PRO A 53 -0.57 -3.92 13.37
C PRO A 53 -0.97 -5.23 14.07
N PRO A 54 -0.01 -6.11 14.38
CA PRO A 54 -0.31 -7.34 15.11
C PRO A 54 -0.84 -7.02 16.51
N ILE A 55 -1.78 -7.83 16.98
CA ILE A 55 -2.32 -7.75 18.35
C ILE A 55 -2.08 -9.03 19.14
N ARG A 56 -2.05 -8.90 20.47
CA ARG A 56 -1.99 -10.05 21.39
C ARG A 56 -3.27 -10.14 22.20
N LYS A 57 -3.76 -11.37 22.39
CA LYS A 57 -4.89 -11.69 23.29
C LYS A 57 -4.44 -12.69 24.37
N PRO A 58 -3.75 -12.24 25.44
CA PRO A 58 -3.29 -13.12 26.49
C PRO A 58 -4.44 -13.95 27.09
N GLY A 59 -4.21 -15.26 27.27
CA GLY A 59 -5.22 -16.18 27.83
C GLY A 59 -6.25 -16.70 26.83
N VAL A 60 -6.24 -16.24 25.57
CA VAL A 60 -7.09 -16.80 24.51
C VAL A 60 -6.38 -17.99 23.86
N PHE A 61 -7.02 -19.16 23.89
CA PHE A 61 -6.56 -20.38 23.27
C PHE A 61 -7.54 -20.83 22.17
N VAL A 62 -6.98 -21.34 21.08
CA VAL A 62 -7.66 -22.02 19.98
C VAL A 62 -7.30 -23.51 20.02
N PRO A 63 -7.97 -24.40 19.25
CA PRO A 63 -7.69 -25.83 19.30
C PRO A 63 -6.22 -26.22 19.07
N SER A 64 -5.46 -25.42 18.32
CA SER A 64 -4.03 -25.61 18.06
C SER A 64 -3.11 -25.11 19.17
N GLY A 65 -3.55 -24.26 20.09
CA GLY A 65 -2.70 -23.67 21.12
C GLY A 65 -3.11 -22.24 21.52
N ALA A 66 -2.15 -21.43 21.97
CA ALA A 66 -2.40 -20.01 22.22
C ALA A 66 -2.73 -19.31 20.90
N TRP A 67 -3.71 -18.40 20.91
CA TRP A 67 -4.02 -17.63 19.71
C TRP A 67 -2.94 -16.59 19.43
N TYR A 68 -2.46 -16.56 18.18
CA TYR A 68 -1.50 -15.59 17.67
C TYR A 68 -2.06 -14.84 16.46
N ASP A 69 -1.74 -13.54 16.39
CA ASP A 69 -1.98 -12.69 15.23
C ASP A 69 -0.73 -12.70 14.32
N GLY A 70 -0.56 -13.81 13.60
CA GLY A 70 0.60 -14.07 12.75
C GLY A 70 0.49 -15.42 12.07
N TRP A 71 1.58 -15.82 11.42
CA TRP A 71 1.81 -17.17 10.93
C TRP A 71 2.67 -17.92 11.93
N GLU A 72 2.29 -19.14 12.30
CA GLU A 72 3.12 -20.00 13.16
C GLU A 72 2.96 -21.48 12.77
N THR A 73 4.11 -22.14 12.56
CA THR A 73 4.20 -23.52 12.07
C THR A 73 4.52 -24.53 13.17
N ARG A 74 4.33 -25.82 12.88
CA ARG A 74 4.72 -26.89 13.81
C ARG A 74 6.23 -26.88 14.09
N ARG A 75 6.58 -27.22 15.33
CA ARG A 75 7.98 -27.39 15.75
C ARG A 75 8.66 -28.57 15.08
N HIS A 76 9.99 -28.46 14.98
CA HIS A 76 10.89 -29.53 14.55
C HIS A 76 10.66 -29.90 13.08
N ASN A 77 10.56 -28.88 12.24
CA ASN A 77 10.51 -29.06 10.80
C ASN A 77 11.72 -29.88 10.34
N LYS A 78 11.45 -30.95 9.59
CA LYS A 78 12.50 -31.82 9.03
C LYS A 78 13.03 -31.28 7.71
N ALA A 79 12.25 -30.43 7.03
CA ALA A 79 12.71 -29.68 5.88
C ALA A 79 13.61 -28.53 6.33
N PRO A 80 14.42 -27.96 5.42
CA PRO A 80 15.32 -26.85 5.76
C PRO A 80 14.59 -25.58 6.21
N ALA A 81 13.37 -25.35 5.74
CA ALA A 81 12.56 -24.17 6.01
C ALA A 81 11.06 -24.46 5.84
N ASP A 82 10.24 -23.70 6.56
CA ASP A 82 8.85 -23.46 6.22
C ASP A 82 8.75 -22.32 5.22
N TRP A 83 7.71 -22.31 4.39
CA TRP A 83 7.56 -21.29 3.34
C TRP A 83 6.10 -20.92 3.11
N VAL A 84 5.90 -19.71 2.59
CA VAL A 84 4.60 -19.21 2.10
C VAL A 84 4.78 -18.49 0.77
N ILE A 85 3.91 -18.77 -0.18
CA ILE A 85 3.83 -18.14 -1.50
C ILE A 85 2.70 -17.11 -1.49
N ILE A 86 3.02 -15.88 -1.87
CA ILE A 86 2.11 -14.74 -1.84
C ILE A 86 2.08 -14.09 -3.22
N LYS A 87 0.89 -13.91 -3.78
CA LYS A 87 0.63 -13.09 -4.95
C LYS A 87 0.53 -11.62 -4.56
N LEU A 88 1.16 -10.74 -5.34
CA LEU A 88 1.04 -9.29 -5.15
C LEU A 88 -0.41 -8.83 -5.42
N GLY A 89 -0.85 -7.76 -4.75
CA GLY A 89 -2.16 -7.15 -5.01
C GLY A 89 -2.20 -6.26 -6.27
N VAL A 90 -1.05 -6.05 -6.90
CA VAL A 90 -0.90 -5.40 -8.22
C VAL A 90 -0.41 -6.40 -9.25
N ALA A 91 -0.56 -6.08 -10.54
CA ALA A 91 -0.13 -6.95 -11.64
C ALA A 91 1.36 -7.34 -11.51
N SER A 92 2.22 -6.36 -11.22
CA SER A 92 3.59 -6.60 -10.78
C SER A 92 4.18 -5.37 -10.09
N GLY A 93 5.35 -5.53 -9.45
CA GLY A 93 6.05 -4.41 -8.82
C GLY A 93 7.56 -4.62 -8.72
N LYS A 94 8.30 -3.52 -8.61
CA LYS A 94 9.73 -3.53 -8.29
C LYS A 94 9.89 -3.38 -6.79
N VAL A 95 10.71 -4.22 -6.17
CA VAL A 95 10.88 -4.27 -4.72
C VAL A 95 11.98 -3.31 -4.30
N HIS A 96 11.72 -2.53 -3.26
CA HIS A 96 12.64 -1.55 -2.66
C HIS A 96 13.12 -2.01 -1.28
N GLY A 97 12.32 -2.82 -0.58
CA GLY A 97 12.65 -3.28 0.75
C GLY A 97 11.61 -4.25 1.32
N PHE A 98 11.88 -4.68 2.54
CA PHE A 98 11.13 -5.72 3.22
C PHE A 98 10.94 -5.35 4.69
N GLU A 99 9.87 -5.81 5.29
CA GLU A 99 9.73 -5.86 6.74
C GLU A 99 9.24 -7.23 7.19
N VAL A 100 9.91 -7.81 8.18
CA VAL A 100 9.45 -8.99 8.93
C VAL A 100 9.28 -8.58 10.38
N ASP A 101 8.03 -8.58 10.84
CA ASP A 101 7.67 -8.30 12.22
C ASP A 101 7.47 -9.61 12.96
N THR A 102 8.23 -9.85 14.03
CA THR A 102 8.10 -11.03 14.90
C THR A 102 7.31 -10.72 16.17
N ALA A 103 6.56 -9.62 16.23
CA ALA A 103 5.78 -9.19 17.39
C ALA A 103 5.07 -10.35 18.12
N PHE A 104 5.24 -10.37 19.44
CA PHE A 104 4.68 -11.36 20.37
C PHE A 104 5.25 -12.79 20.26
N PHE A 105 6.00 -13.12 19.21
CA PHE A 105 6.80 -14.34 19.15
C PHE A 105 8.12 -14.11 19.90
N ASN A 106 8.19 -14.58 21.14
CA ASN A 106 9.33 -14.37 22.02
C ASN A 106 9.90 -15.71 22.49
N GLY A 107 10.95 -16.16 21.78
CA GLY A 107 11.53 -17.50 21.91
C GLY A 107 11.08 -18.51 20.85
N ASN A 108 9.93 -18.29 20.21
CA ASN A 108 9.41 -19.09 19.08
C ASN A 108 9.30 -18.29 17.77
N HIS A 109 10.03 -17.17 17.66
CA HIS A 109 10.11 -16.40 16.41
C HIS A 109 10.88 -17.17 15.33
N ALA A 110 10.64 -16.82 14.07
CA ALA A 110 11.54 -17.19 12.99
C ALA A 110 12.99 -16.83 13.36
N ALA A 111 13.93 -17.77 13.32
CA ALA A 111 15.33 -17.49 13.61
C ALA A 111 16.01 -16.75 12.46
N ALA A 112 15.69 -17.13 11.22
CA ALA A 112 16.13 -16.44 10.02
C ALA A 112 15.12 -16.55 8.88
N VAL A 113 15.22 -15.65 7.91
CA VAL A 113 14.34 -15.59 6.73
C VAL A 113 15.12 -15.35 5.43
N THR A 114 14.57 -15.82 4.32
CA THR A 114 14.91 -15.36 2.96
C THR A 114 13.63 -14.99 2.21
N VAL A 115 13.76 -14.19 1.16
CA VAL A 115 12.65 -13.90 0.25
C VAL A 115 13.10 -14.12 -1.19
N GLU A 116 12.25 -14.80 -1.95
CA GLU A 116 12.42 -14.98 -3.38
C GLU A 116 11.26 -14.34 -4.15
N GLY A 117 11.50 -13.94 -5.39
CA GLY A 117 10.50 -13.37 -6.29
C GLY A 117 10.41 -14.11 -7.61
N THR A 118 9.22 -14.08 -8.23
CA THR A 118 9.03 -14.54 -9.61
C THR A 118 7.98 -13.70 -10.36
N PHE A 119 8.07 -13.69 -11.69
CA PHE A 119 7.10 -13.02 -12.56
C PHE A 119 6.36 -14.07 -13.38
N LEU A 120 5.04 -14.11 -13.23
CA LEU A 120 4.12 -14.99 -13.93
C LEU A 120 2.98 -14.14 -14.49
N ASP A 121 2.77 -14.20 -15.80
CA ASP A 121 1.71 -13.45 -16.47
C ASP A 121 0.36 -14.13 -16.25
N GLY A 122 -0.32 -13.75 -15.17
CA GLY A 122 -1.66 -14.26 -14.81
C GLY A 122 -1.74 -15.74 -14.42
N SER A 123 -0.61 -16.46 -14.43
CA SER A 123 -0.50 -17.88 -14.07
C SER A 123 -0.21 -18.09 -12.58
N HIS A 124 -0.56 -19.27 -12.08
CA HIS A 124 -0.21 -19.71 -10.73
C HIS A 124 1.17 -20.35 -10.72
N PRO A 125 1.97 -20.18 -9.64
CA PRO A 125 3.19 -20.94 -9.45
C PRO A 125 2.96 -22.45 -9.50
N ASP A 126 3.93 -23.17 -10.04
CA ASP A 126 3.96 -24.63 -10.16
C ASP A 126 5.36 -25.19 -9.80
N ALA A 127 5.52 -26.50 -9.93
CA ALA A 127 6.80 -27.17 -9.63
C ALA A 127 7.98 -26.73 -10.52
N ASN A 128 7.73 -26.12 -11.67
CA ASN A 128 8.76 -25.64 -12.61
C ASN A 128 9.05 -24.14 -12.45
N THR A 129 8.35 -23.47 -11.54
CA THR A 129 8.49 -22.03 -11.32
C THR A 129 9.90 -21.70 -10.84
N VAL A 130 10.56 -20.81 -11.59
CA VAL A 130 11.90 -20.33 -11.25
C VAL A 130 11.79 -19.15 -10.30
N TRP A 131 12.39 -19.31 -9.12
CA TRP A 131 12.43 -18.33 -8.06
C TRP A 131 13.81 -17.64 -8.03
N GLU A 132 13.82 -16.32 -7.94
CA GLU A 132 15.03 -15.51 -7.80
C GLU A 132 15.14 -15.00 -6.36
N GLU A 133 16.27 -15.22 -5.69
CA GLU A 133 16.50 -14.63 -4.37
C GLU A 133 16.54 -13.09 -4.46
N ILE A 134 15.65 -12.43 -3.71
CA ILE A 134 15.54 -10.97 -3.64
C ILE A 134 15.87 -10.41 -2.25
N LEU A 135 15.84 -11.26 -1.22
CA LEU A 135 16.40 -10.99 0.11
C LEU A 135 17.26 -12.20 0.53
N PRO A 136 18.60 -12.05 0.59
CA PRO A 136 19.47 -13.12 1.11
C PRO A 136 19.21 -13.32 2.61
N MET A 137 19.65 -14.47 3.14
CA MET A 137 19.42 -14.89 4.52
C MET A 137 19.63 -13.74 5.53
N GLN A 138 18.60 -13.44 6.31
CA GLN A 138 18.65 -12.47 7.39
C GLN A 138 18.24 -13.10 8.71
N GLU A 139 19.00 -12.85 9.76
CA GLU A 139 18.62 -13.25 11.11
C GLU A 139 17.50 -12.35 11.66
N CYS A 140 16.59 -12.99 12.40
CA CYS A 140 15.51 -12.36 13.12
C CYS A 140 15.70 -12.54 14.63
N GLY A 141 15.21 -11.57 15.40
CA GLY A 141 15.17 -11.57 16.85
C GLY A 141 13.72 -11.61 17.37
N PRO A 142 13.55 -11.78 18.69
CA PRO A 142 12.24 -11.97 19.29
C PRO A 142 11.44 -10.67 19.34
N SER A 143 10.15 -10.74 18.99
CA SER A 143 9.17 -9.68 19.21
C SER A 143 9.61 -8.27 18.77
N GLN A 144 10.14 -8.15 17.56
CA GLN A 144 10.60 -6.87 17.01
C GLN A 144 10.39 -6.79 15.50
N ARG A 145 10.44 -5.57 14.97
CA ARG A 145 10.40 -5.31 13.53
C ARG A 145 11.79 -5.40 12.92
N HIS A 146 11.91 -6.10 11.80
CA HIS A 146 13.13 -6.22 11.02
C HIS A 146 12.88 -5.58 9.68
N ILE A 147 13.59 -4.50 9.37
CA ILE A 147 13.32 -3.71 8.17
C ILE A 147 14.60 -3.61 7.36
N TRP A 148 14.47 -3.92 6.08
CA TRP A 148 15.60 -4.00 5.16
C TRP A 148 15.32 -3.17 3.92
N LYS A 149 16.28 -2.31 3.57
CA LYS A 149 16.26 -1.50 2.35
C LYS A 149 17.26 -2.04 1.35
N LEU A 150 16.84 -2.25 0.12
CA LEU A 150 17.75 -2.53 -0.99
C LEU A 150 18.48 -1.25 -1.39
N SER A 151 19.77 -1.36 -1.74
CA SER A 151 20.58 -0.22 -2.21
C SER A 151 19.97 0.45 -3.44
N SER A 152 19.28 -0.34 -4.26
CA SER A 152 18.48 0.11 -5.40
C SER A 152 17.28 -0.83 -5.56
N PRO A 153 16.15 -0.35 -6.09
CA PRO A 153 15.03 -1.21 -6.42
C PRO A 153 15.45 -2.38 -7.30
N THR A 154 14.73 -3.49 -7.22
CA THR A 154 14.99 -4.64 -8.09
C THR A 154 14.90 -4.24 -9.56
N ALA A 155 15.84 -4.74 -10.38
CA ALA A 155 15.84 -4.45 -11.81
C ALA A 155 14.58 -5.02 -12.49
N LYS A 156 14.21 -6.25 -12.11
CA LYS A 156 13.01 -6.95 -12.56
C LYS A 156 11.79 -6.58 -11.71
N ALA A 157 10.63 -6.67 -12.34
CA ALA A 157 9.35 -6.66 -11.65
C ALA A 157 8.96 -8.10 -11.27
N TYR A 158 8.25 -8.25 -10.16
CA TYR A 158 7.74 -9.53 -9.67
C TYR A 158 6.23 -9.47 -9.53
N SER A 159 5.59 -10.63 -9.59
CA SER A 159 4.14 -10.82 -9.44
C SER A 159 3.79 -11.70 -8.24
N HIS A 160 4.77 -12.48 -7.78
CA HIS A 160 4.67 -13.37 -6.63
C HIS A 160 5.97 -13.31 -5.84
N VAL A 161 5.87 -13.54 -4.54
CA VAL A 161 7.01 -13.72 -3.64
C VAL A 161 6.85 -14.97 -2.81
N ARG A 162 7.98 -15.57 -2.44
CA ARG A 162 8.04 -16.68 -1.48
C ARG A 162 8.88 -16.25 -0.28
N LEU A 163 8.27 -16.23 0.89
CA LEU A 163 8.96 -16.03 2.16
C LEU A 163 9.35 -17.41 2.71
N ASN A 164 10.61 -17.59 3.05
CA ASN A 164 11.11 -18.81 3.71
C ASN A 164 11.52 -18.48 5.15
N MET A 165 11.13 -19.32 6.10
CA MET A 165 11.40 -19.23 7.53
C MET A 165 12.23 -20.43 7.97
N PHE A 166 13.38 -20.20 8.61
CA PHE A 166 14.36 -21.24 8.91
C PHE A 166 14.44 -21.57 10.41
N PRO A 167 14.34 -22.86 10.80
CA PRO A 167 13.68 -23.96 10.06
C PRO A 167 12.15 -23.91 10.18
N ASP A 168 11.65 -23.33 11.28
CA ASP A 168 10.25 -23.18 11.68
C ASP A 168 10.14 -22.03 12.70
N GLY A 169 8.92 -21.68 13.11
CA GLY A 169 8.67 -20.64 14.11
C GLY A 169 7.43 -19.80 13.82
N GLY A 170 7.46 -18.53 14.22
CA GLY A 170 6.37 -17.59 14.00
C GLY A 170 6.80 -16.20 13.54
N ILE A 171 5.96 -15.60 12.69
CA ILE A 171 6.11 -14.26 12.11
C ILE A 171 4.74 -13.56 12.17
N ALA A 172 4.69 -12.35 12.72
CA ALA A 172 3.46 -11.60 12.89
C ALA A 172 3.02 -10.90 11.59
N ARG A 173 3.94 -10.20 10.92
CA ARG A 173 3.67 -9.52 9.64
C ARG A 173 4.83 -9.66 8.67
N PHE A 174 4.50 -9.63 7.39
CA PHE A 174 5.44 -9.49 6.29
C PHE A 174 4.99 -8.36 5.38
N ARG A 175 5.87 -7.37 5.13
CA ARG A 175 5.64 -6.28 4.18
C ARG A 175 6.65 -6.35 3.05
N LEU A 176 6.18 -6.09 1.83
CA LEU A 176 7.02 -6.00 0.64
C LEU A 176 6.92 -4.59 0.08
N PHE A 177 7.84 -3.71 0.47
CA PHE A 177 7.83 -2.32 0.02
C PHE A 177 8.32 -2.23 -1.42
N GLY A 178 7.54 -1.59 -2.29
CA GLY A 178 7.94 -1.38 -3.67
C GLY A 178 7.03 -0.44 -4.44
N THR A 179 7.31 -0.34 -5.74
CA THR A 179 6.54 0.46 -6.69
C THR A 179 5.80 -0.46 -7.65
N ALA A 180 4.50 -0.20 -7.86
CA ALA A 180 3.72 -0.94 -8.84
C ALA A 180 4.27 -0.69 -10.25
N VAL A 181 4.24 -1.72 -11.09
CA VAL A 181 4.46 -1.64 -12.53
C VAL A 181 3.09 -1.83 -13.19
N PRO A 182 2.41 -0.73 -13.57
CA PRO A 182 1.04 -0.79 -14.07
C PRO A 182 0.96 -1.45 -15.43
N VAL A 183 -0.16 -2.13 -15.67
CA VAL A 183 -0.56 -2.59 -17.01
C VAL A 183 -1.72 -1.71 -17.44
N PHE A 184 -1.48 -0.87 -18.43
CA PHE A 184 -2.51 0.02 -18.96
C PHE A 184 -3.25 -0.62 -20.14
N PRO A 185 -4.54 -0.27 -20.36
CA PRO A 185 -5.24 -0.63 -21.58
C PRO A 185 -4.46 -0.16 -22.82
N SER A 186 -4.52 -0.97 -23.88
CA SER A 186 -3.91 -0.64 -25.18
C SER A 186 -4.62 0.51 -25.88
N ASP A 187 -5.91 0.71 -25.59
CA ASP A 187 -6.68 1.85 -26.05
C ASP A 187 -6.18 3.14 -25.38
N PRO A 188 -5.62 4.11 -26.13
CA PRO A 188 -5.15 5.37 -25.57
C PRO A 188 -6.27 6.27 -25.02
N ASP A 189 -7.50 6.06 -25.46
CA ASP A 189 -8.68 6.81 -25.03
C ASP A 189 -9.40 6.17 -23.84
N ALA A 190 -8.91 5.02 -23.35
CA ALA A 190 -9.47 4.35 -22.18
C ALA A 190 -9.43 5.27 -20.95
N ILE A 191 -10.60 5.44 -20.33
CA ILE A 191 -10.74 6.11 -19.04
C ILE A 191 -10.30 5.12 -17.95
N ILE A 192 -9.28 5.51 -17.19
CA ILE A 192 -8.77 4.75 -16.06
C ILE A 192 -8.74 5.63 -14.81
N ASP A 193 -8.81 5.02 -13.62
CA ASP A 193 -8.50 5.73 -12.38
C ASP A 193 -6.98 5.93 -12.28
N LEU A 194 -6.54 7.14 -12.60
CA LEU A 194 -5.13 7.57 -12.58
C LEU A 194 -4.58 7.65 -11.16
N ALA A 195 -5.44 7.83 -10.15
CA ALA A 195 -5.04 7.83 -8.74
C ALA A 195 -4.97 6.40 -8.16
N HIS A 196 -5.58 5.41 -8.81
CA HIS A 196 -5.60 4.04 -8.32
C HIS A 196 -4.18 3.50 -8.11
N VAL A 197 -3.99 2.80 -7.00
CA VAL A 197 -2.71 2.17 -6.64
C VAL A 197 -2.19 1.21 -7.72
N SER A 198 -3.06 0.40 -8.34
CA SER A 198 -2.69 -0.50 -9.46
C SER A 198 -2.34 0.24 -10.75
N SER A 199 -2.79 1.49 -10.91
CA SER A 199 -2.35 2.37 -12.00
C SER A 199 -1.00 3.02 -11.71
N GLY A 200 -0.43 2.80 -10.52
CA GLY A 200 0.82 3.40 -10.04
C GLY A 200 0.61 4.66 -9.19
N GLY A 201 -0.64 4.97 -8.82
CA GLY A 201 -0.95 6.11 -7.97
C GLY A 201 -0.35 5.95 -6.57
N LEU A 202 0.11 7.07 -6.01
CA LEU A 202 0.85 7.09 -4.75
C LEU A 202 0.48 8.31 -3.92
N ALA A 203 0.04 8.10 -2.67
CA ALA A 203 -0.18 9.20 -1.72
C ALA A 203 1.18 9.59 -1.11
N ILE A 204 1.74 10.71 -1.55
CA ILE A 204 3.13 11.08 -1.25
C ILE A 204 3.29 11.76 0.12
N SER A 205 2.31 12.57 0.52
CA SER A 205 2.33 13.30 1.80
C SER A 205 0.91 13.73 2.21
N CYS A 206 0.74 14.04 3.50
CA CYS A 206 -0.49 14.56 4.06
C CYS A 206 -0.21 15.42 5.30
N SER A 207 -1.17 16.21 5.74
CA SER A 207 -1.07 17.07 6.93
C SER A 207 -1.08 16.29 8.25
N ASP A 208 -1.99 15.32 8.38
CA ASP A 208 -2.19 14.50 9.58
C ASP A 208 -2.68 13.09 9.19
N GLN A 209 -2.42 12.12 10.06
CA GLN A 209 -3.01 10.78 9.97
C GLN A 209 -3.28 10.28 11.39
N HIS A 210 -4.54 10.37 11.83
CA HIS A 210 -4.94 9.91 13.15
C HIS A 210 -5.35 8.44 13.13
N TYR A 211 -6.25 8.09 12.22
CA TYR A 211 -6.70 6.71 11.97
C TYR A 211 -6.65 6.38 10.48
N GLY A 212 -6.31 5.12 10.20
CA GLY A 212 -6.00 4.70 8.84
C GLY A 212 -4.79 5.46 8.26
N THR A 213 -4.57 5.32 6.95
CA THR A 213 -3.46 5.97 6.25
C THR A 213 -3.94 6.61 4.96
N LYS A 214 -3.23 7.64 4.50
CA LYS A 214 -3.43 8.30 3.21
C LYS A 214 -3.44 7.31 2.03
N ASP A 215 -2.69 6.20 2.15
CA ASP A 215 -2.56 5.20 1.10
C ASP A 215 -3.87 4.43 0.89
N ASN A 216 -4.71 4.35 1.92
CA ASN A 216 -6.04 3.73 1.85
C ASN A 216 -6.97 4.42 0.84
N LEU A 217 -6.76 5.72 0.57
CA LEU A 217 -7.56 6.48 -0.39
C LEU A 217 -7.51 5.90 -1.80
N LEU A 218 -6.43 5.18 -2.13
CA LEU A 218 -6.12 4.70 -3.48
C LEU A 218 -6.41 3.20 -3.66
N LEU A 219 -6.81 2.52 -2.59
CA LEU A 219 -7.04 1.07 -2.58
C LEU A 219 -8.25 0.65 -3.43
N PRO A 220 -8.34 -0.62 -3.85
CA PRO A 220 -9.53 -1.15 -4.53
C PRO A 220 -10.82 -1.06 -3.71
N GLY A 221 -11.95 -1.16 -4.42
CA GLY A 221 -13.29 -1.18 -3.82
C GLY A 221 -13.61 0.07 -3.00
N ARG A 222 -14.58 -0.05 -2.10
CA ARG A 222 -15.02 1.03 -1.22
C ARG A 222 -14.69 0.81 0.27
N GLY A 223 -14.02 -0.30 0.61
CA GLY A 223 -13.67 -0.64 1.99
C GLY A 223 -14.80 -1.33 2.76
N LYS A 224 -14.53 -1.67 4.03
CA LYS A 224 -15.39 -2.49 4.90
C LYS A 224 -15.92 -1.79 6.16
N ASP A 225 -15.15 -0.84 6.70
CA ASP A 225 -15.43 -0.09 7.93
C ASP A 225 -14.61 1.21 7.92
N MET A 226 -14.60 2.04 8.97
CA MET A 226 -13.81 3.29 8.94
C MET A 226 -12.28 3.07 8.89
N GLY A 227 -11.77 1.95 9.40
CA GLY A 227 -10.33 1.71 9.62
C GLY A 227 -9.52 1.56 8.34
N ASP A 228 -10.17 1.32 7.20
CA ASP A 228 -9.55 1.27 5.88
C ASP A 228 -9.80 2.55 5.04
N GLY A 229 -9.99 3.70 5.69
CA GLY A 229 -9.95 5.04 5.08
C GLY A 229 -8.73 5.86 5.55
N TRP A 230 -8.77 7.17 5.30
CA TRP A 230 -7.85 8.16 5.88
C TRP A 230 -8.65 9.10 6.78
N GLU A 231 -8.27 9.26 8.04
CA GLU A 231 -8.93 10.13 9.01
C GLU A 231 -7.92 10.98 9.79
N THR A 232 -8.24 12.27 9.96
CA THR A 232 -7.42 13.23 10.70
C THR A 232 -8.00 13.57 12.08
N LYS A 233 -7.18 14.15 12.94
CA LYS A 233 -7.61 14.61 14.27
C LYS A 233 -8.60 15.76 14.13
N ARG A 234 -9.61 15.74 15.00
CA ARG A 234 -10.52 16.87 15.18
C ARG A 234 -9.74 18.15 15.52
N SER A 235 -9.92 19.18 14.71
CA SER A 235 -9.35 20.50 14.93
C SER A 235 -10.34 21.44 15.62
N ARG A 236 -9.77 22.46 16.25
CA ARG A 236 -10.49 23.62 16.82
C ARG A 236 -9.91 24.94 16.35
N VAL A 237 -8.87 24.89 15.50
CA VAL A 237 -8.18 26.09 15.01
C VAL A 237 -9.04 26.70 13.89
N PRO A 238 -9.44 27.98 13.99
CA PRO A 238 -10.19 28.65 12.93
C PRO A 238 -9.46 28.59 11.59
N GLY A 239 -10.15 28.16 10.54
CA GLY A 239 -9.57 28.03 9.20
C GLY A 239 -8.62 26.84 9.02
N HIS A 240 -8.57 25.90 9.97
CA HIS A 240 -7.84 24.64 9.79
C HIS A 240 -8.37 23.86 8.60
N VAL A 241 -7.45 23.22 7.88
CA VAL A 241 -7.73 22.26 6.83
C VAL A 241 -6.73 21.12 6.95
N ASP A 242 -7.16 19.92 6.58
CA ASP A 242 -6.27 18.79 6.35
C ASP A 242 -6.16 18.50 4.86
N TRP A 243 -5.03 17.96 4.44
CA TRP A 243 -4.76 17.71 3.03
C TRP A 243 -3.93 16.46 2.80
N VAL A 244 -4.04 15.94 1.58
CA VAL A 244 -3.23 14.83 1.06
C VAL A 244 -2.84 15.15 -0.38
N VAL A 245 -1.56 14.91 -0.71
CA VAL A 245 -1.04 15.01 -2.07
C VAL A 245 -0.87 13.61 -2.64
N ILE A 246 -1.40 13.40 -3.83
CA ILE A 246 -1.35 12.14 -4.56
C ILE A 246 -0.66 12.38 -5.90
N LYS A 247 0.38 11.60 -6.16
CA LYS A 247 0.95 11.45 -7.49
C LYS A 247 0.11 10.48 -8.28
N LEU A 248 -0.34 10.89 -9.47
CA LEU A 248 -1.04 10.02 -10.40
C LEU A 248 -0.07 8.98 -10.97
N GLY A 249 -0.57 7.78 -11.22
CA GLY A 249 0.21 6.67 -11.74
C GLY A 249 0.70 6.88 -13.18
N ALA A 250 0.02 7.74 -13.93
CA ALA A 250 0.49 8.30 -15.18
C ALA A 250 0.03 9.75 -15.33
N PRO A 251 0.81 10.62 -16.02
CA PRO A 251 0.31 11.91 -16.48
C PRO A 251 -0.96 11.71 -17.31
N GLY A 252 -1.97 12.57 -17.11
CA GLY A 252 -3.25 12.38 -17.79
C GLY A 252 -4.16 13.61 -17.82
N TYR A 253 -5.26 13.47 -18.55
CA TYR A 253 -6.34 14.45 -18.66
C TYR A 253 -7.49 13.97 -17.79
N ILE A 254 -7.85 14.76 -16.76
CA ILE A 254 -8.90 14.39 -15.80
C ILE A 254 -10.29 14.59 -16.43
N GLU A 255 -11.13 13.57 -16.35
CA GLU A 255 -12.51 13.57 -16.83
C GLU A 255 -13.53 13.47 -15.68
N GLU A 256 -13.18 12.85 -14.56
CA GLU A 256 -14.04 12.75 -13.39
C GLU A 256 -13.22 12.58 -12.11
N VAL A 257 -13.68 13.18 -11.01
CA VAL A 257 -13.15 12.96 -9.67
C VAL A 257 -14.25 12.42 -8.76
N ILE A 258 -13.95 11.44 -7.93
CA ILE A 258 -14.87 10.93 -6.90
C ILE A 258 -14.23 11.03 -5.52
N VAL A 259 -14.91 11.66 -4.57
CA VAL A 259 -14.56 11.65 -3.15
C VAL A 259 -15.60 10.81 -2.41
N ASP A 260 -15.18 9.66 -1.89
CA ASP A 260 -16.05 8.74 -1.16
C ASP A 260 -15.88 8.91 0.34
N THR A 261 -16.96 9.16 1.08
CA THR A 261 -16.98 9.26 2.54
C THR A 261 -17.60 8.02 3.20
N LEU A 262 -17.68 6.88 2.49
CA LEU A 262 -18.22 5.63 3.03
C LEU A 262 -17.69 5.32 4.45
N HIS A 263 -18.61 4.93 5.33
CA HIS A 263 -18.43 4.64 6.75
C HIS A 263 -18.11 5.82 7.67
N PHE A 264 -17.75 6.99 7.13
CA PHE A 264 -17.59 8.21 7.92
C PHE A 264 -18.96 8.88 8.10
N ARG A 265 -19.66 8.51 9.17
CA ARG A 265 -21.06 8.92 9.40
C ARG A 265 -21.22 10.13 10.31
N GLY A 266 -20.30 10.30 11.26
CA GLY A 266 -20.30 11.43 12.20
C GLY A 266 -19.02 12.27 12.15
N ASN A 267 -18.08 11.87 11.31
CA ASN A 267 -16.73 12.42 11.19
C ASN A 267 -16.27 12.51 9.72
N TYR A 268 -17.21 12.56 8.78
CA TYR A 268 -16.90 13.01 7.41
C TYR A 268 -16.54 14.50 7.44
N PRO A 269 -15.72 15.00 6.50
CA PRO A 269 -15.40 16.41 6.47
C PRO A 269 -16.63 17.26 6.15
N GLN A 270 -16.67 18.51 6.62
CA GLN A 270 -17.75 19.42 6.25
C GLN A 270 -17.74 19.72 4.75
N ALA A 271 -16.55 19.90 4.18
CA ALA A 271 -16.37 20.16 2.76
C ALA A 271 -15.05 19.59 2.23
N VAL A 272 -14.95 19.51 0.91
CA VAL A 272 -13.75 19.10 0.19
C VAL A 272 -13.44 20.08 -0.94
N GLU A 273 -12.16 20.22 -1.24
CA GLU A 273 -11.62 20.87 -2.44
C GLU A 273 -10.58 19.95 -3.09
N ILE A 274 -10.48 20.01 -4.41
CA ILE A 274 -9.46 19.27 -5.15
C ILE A 274 -8.66 20.24 -6.01
N TYR A 275 -7.35 20.12 -5.93
CA TYR A 275 -6.40 20.85 -6.75
C TYR A 275 -5.62 19.89 -7.64
N ALA A 276 -5.13 20.39 -8.78
CA ALA A 276 -4.28 19.67 -9.70
C ALA A 276 -3.02 20.47 -10.03
N ILE A 277 -1.95 19.76 -10.39
CA ILE A 277 -0.71 20.37 -10.88
C ILE A 277 -0.04 19.45 -11.91
N ASN A 278 0.65 20.07 -12.86
CA ASN A 278 1.62 19.40 -13.72
C ASN A 278 3.03 19.71 -13.24
N SER A 279 3.71 18.70 -12.72
CA SER A 279 5.10 18.80 -12.27
C SER A 279 5.91 17.60 -12.74
N SER A 280 7.18 17.84 -13.07
CA SER A 280 8.19 16.81 -13.31
C SER A 280 8.76 16.21 -12.03
N GLU A 281 8.54 16.86 -10.88
CA GLU A 281 8.99 16.37 -9.58
C GLU A 281 8.20 15.14 -9.15
N GLN A 282 8.87 14.18 -8.51
CA GLN A 282 8.20 12.99 -7.98
C GLN A 282 7.46 13.27 -6.67
N HIS A 283 7.85 14.33 -5.96
CA HIS A 283 7.31 14.70 -4.67
C HIS A 283 7.04 16.20 -4.64
N VAL A 284 5.78 16.59 -4.89
CA VAL A 284 5.33 17.98 -4.82
C VAL A 284 4.85 18.31 -3.41
N ALA A 285 5.34 19.41 -2.83
CA ALA A 285 4.90 19.86 -1.51
C ALA A 285 3.43 20.33 -1.52
N GLY A 286 2.72 20.14 -0.40
CA GLY A 286 1.31 20.54 -0.28
C GLY A 286 1.07 22.04 -0.46
N ASP A 287 2.08 22.87 -0.14
CA ASP A 287 2.10 24.33 -0.26
C ASP A 287 2.88 24.84 -1.48
N ALA A 288 3.26 23.95 -2.41
CA ALA A 288 3.96 24.34 -3.63
C ALA A 288 3.14 25.34 -4.47
N ASN A 289 3.83 26.23 -5.19
CA ASN A 289 3.17 27.12 -6.15
C ASN A 289 2.67 26.33 -7.37
N GLY A 290 1.55 26.75 -7.95
CA GLY A 290 1.02 26.18 -9.19
C GLY A 290 -0.10 25.15 -9.03
N TRP A 291 -0.54 24.86 -7.81
CA TRP A 291 -1.80 24.13 -7.57
C TRP A 291 -2.98 24.92 -8.14
N GLU A 292 -3.67 24.37 -9.14
CA GLU A 292 -4.88 24.93 -9.72
C GLU A 292 -6.11 24.25 -9.11
N LEU A 293 -7.09 25.02 -8.65
CA LEU A 293 -8.35 24.48 -8.11
C LEU A 293 -9.16 23.84 -9.25
N ILE A 294 -9.53 22.56 -9.09
CA ILE A 294 -10.32 21.81 -10.08
C ILE A 294 -11.70 21.40 -9.57
N VAL A 295 -11.86 21.20 -8.25
CA VAL A 295 -13.16 21.05 -7.59
C VAL A 295 -13.25 22.15 -6.54
N PRO A 296 -14.12 23.17 -6.73
CA PRO A 296 -14.31 24.22 -5.74
C PRO A 296 -14.94 23.66 -4.46
N THR A 297 -14.92 24.45 -3.38
CA THR A 297 -15.43 24.04 -2.07
C THR A 297 -16.81 23.40 -2.20
N HIS A 298 -16.89 22.10 -1.91
CA HIS A 298 -18.10 21.32 -2.03
C HIS A 298 -18.46 20.69 -0.68
N SER A 299 -19.68 20.90 -0.20
CA SER A 299 -20.14 20.29 1.05
C SER A 299 -20.23 18.77 0.92
N CYS A 300 -19.70 18.04 1.89
CA CYS A 300 -19.79 16.60 1.90
C CYS A 300 -21.01 16.13 2.71
N GLU A 301 -21.41 14.90 2.43
CA GLU A 301 -22.43 14.14 3.14
C GLU A 301 -21.80 12.88 3.74
N ALA A 302 -22.44 12.36 4.79
CA ALA A 302 -22.07 11.10 5.42
C ALA A 302 -22.25 9.91 4.46
N ASP A 303 -21.31 8.97 4.47
CA ASP A 303 -21.47 7.63 3.88
C ASP A 303 -21.80 7.67 2.36
N LYS A 304 -21.18 8.60 1.60
CA LYS A 304 -21.59 8.94 0.23
C LYS A 304 -20.43 9.13 -0.75
N GLU A 305 -20.63 8.74 -2.00
CA GLU A 305 -19.78 9.14 -3.13
C GLU A 305 -20.19 10.52 -3.66
N HIS A 306 -19.23 11.45 -3.69
CA HIS A 306 -19.37 12.77 -4.27
C HIS A 306 -18.68 12.75 -5.63
N VAL A 307 -19.48 12.76 -6.70
CA VAL A 307 -19.02 12.60 -8.08
C VAL A 307 -18.94 13.96 -8.77
N PHE A 308 -17.77 14.27 -9.33
CA PHE A 308 -17.49 15.50 -10.05
C PHE A 308 -17.12 15.17 -11.50
N PRO A 309 -18.10 15.05 -12.40
CA PRO A 309 -17.85 14.84 -13.83
C PRO A 309 -17.21 16.09 -14.45
N SER A 310 -16.64 15.96 -15.64
CA SER A 310 -15.92 17.02 -16.36
C SER A 310 -16.69 18.34 -16.50
N THR A 311 -18.03 18.30 -16.53
CA THR A 311 -18.89 19.50 -16.54
C THR A 311 -18.86 20.33 -15.26
N LEU A 312 -18.43 19.73 -14.14
CA LEU A 312 -18.28 20.41 -12.83
C LEU A 312 -16.82 20.73 -12.50
N LEU A 313 -15.86 20.19 -13.27
CA LEU A 313 -14.45 20.44 -13.07
C LEU A 313 -14.04 21.80 -13.66
N GLN A 314 -13.16 22.49 -12.95
CA GLN A 314 -12.55 23.74 -13.37
C GLN A 314 -11.10 23.51 -13.78
N ASN A 315 -10.55 24.36 -14.65
CA ASN A 315 -9.11 24.40 -14.96
C ASN A 315 -8.48 23.10 -15.50
N VAL A 316 -9.25 22.08 -15.88
CA VAL A 316 -8.74 20.78 -16.41
C VAL A 316 -8.72 20.68 -17.94
N GLY A 317 -9.46 21.54 -18.65
CA GLY A 317 -9.68 21.41 -20.10
C GLY A 317 -8.40 21.37 -20.93
N GLY A 318 -8.04 20.18 -21.44
CA GLY A 318 -6.86 19.94 -22.27
C GLY A 318 -5.52 20.04 -21.52
N LYS A 319 -5.52 20.11 -20.19
CA LYS A 319 -4.29 20.18 -19.38
C LYS A 319 -3.87 18.81 -18.90
N VAL A 320 -2.59 18.49 -19.07
CA VAL A 320 -1.98 17.29 -18.47
C VAL A 320 -1.78 17.55 -16.98
N VAL A 321 -2.18 16.59 -16.15
CA VAL A 321 -2.02 16.59 -14.70
C VAL A 321 -1.13 15.43 -14.29
N THR A 322 -0.24 15.66 -13.32
CA THR A 322 0.61 14.60 -12.75
C THR A 322 0.35 14.35 -11.27
N HIS A 323 -0.17 15.35 -10.55
CA HIS A 323 -0.53 15.22 -9.14
C HIS A 323 -1.86 15.90 -8.87
N VAL A 324 -2.56 15.38 -7.85
CA VAL A 324 -3.74 16.01 -7.26
C VAL A 324 -3.50 16.25 -5.77
N LYS A 325 -4.14 17.26 -5.22
CA LYS A 325 -4.20 17.51 -3.78
C LYS A 325 -5.65 17.59 -3.36
N MET A 326 -6.06 16.72 -2.45
CA MET A 326 -7.36 16.81 -1.80
C MET A 326 -7.21 17.57 -0.50
N VAL A 327 -8.06 18.57 -0.29
CA VAL A 327 -8.16 19.34 0.95
C VAL A 327 -9.51 19.04 1.56
N ILE A 328 -9.52 18.63 2.82
CA ILE A 328 -10.73 18.42 3.62
C ILE A 328 -10.86 19.53 4.67
N ILE A 329 -12.09 19.97 4.90
CA ILE A 329 -12.39 21.15 5.71
C ILE A 329 -13.41 20.78 6.80
N PRO A 330 -13.18 21.16 8.07
CA PRO A 330 -11.87 21.52 8.62
C PRO A 330 -10.95 20.31 8.75
N ASP A 331 -11.52 19.14 9.04
CA ASP A 331 -10.86 17.87 9.32
C ASP A 331 -11.88 16.74 9.06
N GLY A 332 -11.50 15.49 9.24
CA GLY A 332 -12.42 14.35 9.18
C GLY A 332 -11.85 13.16 8.43
N GLY A 333 -12.73 12.29 7.94
CA GLY A 333 -12.38 11.06 7.27
C GLY A 333 -12.93 10.92 5.86
N VAL A 334 -12.08 10.40 4.96
CA VAL A 334 -12.40 10.08 3.58
C VAL A 334 -11.99 8.64 3.28
N LYS A 335 -12.85 7.92 2.57
CA LYS A 335 -12.66 6.52 2.22
C LYS A 335 -11.78 6.34 1.01
N ARG A 336 -12.16 6.95 -0.13
CA ARG A 336 -11.42 6.87 -1.39
C ARG A 336 -11.37 8.21 -2.09
N LEU A 337 -10.30 8.40 -2.87
CA LEU A 337 -10.23 9.39 -3.93
C LEU A 337 -10.04 8.66 -5.26
N ARG A 338 -10.93 8.90 -6.22
CA ARG A 338 -10.80 8.42 -7.60
C ARG A 338 -10.53 9.59 -8.52
N VAL A 339 -9.61 9.43 -9.46
CA VAL A 339 -9.32 10.45 -10.47
C VAL A 339 -9.34 9.77 -11.83
N PHE A 340 -10.50 9.72 -12.44
CA PHE A 340 -10.69 9.10 -13.74
C PHE A 340 -10.24 10.03 -14.86
N GLY A 341 -9.51 9.48 -15.82
CA GLY A 341 -9.01 10.26 -16.93
C GLY A 341 -8.33 9.42 -18.00
N LYS A 342 -7.97 10.09 -19.09
CA LYS A 342 -7.17 9.52 -20.16
C LYS A 342 -5.70 9.71 -19.87
N ARG A 343 -4.85 8.74 -20.21
CA ARG A 343 -3.41 8.94 -20.13
C ARG A 343 -2.97 9.97 -21.16
N ALA A 344 -2.10 10.88 -20.76
CA ALA A 344 -1.35 11.67 -21.72
C ALA A 344 -0.41 10.71 -22.45
N GLY A 345 -0.45 10.70 -23.78
CA GLY A 345 0.49 9.90 -24.57
C GLY A 345 1.92 10.20 -24.13
N LEU A 346 2.78 9.18 -24.13
CA LEU A 346 4.21 9.43 -24.08
C LEU A 346 4.53 10.27 -25.31
N ILE A 347 4.88 11.55 -25.12
CA ILE A 347 5.52 12.31 -26.19
C ILE A 347 6.76 11.48 -26.53
N GLY A 348 6.79 10.93 -27.74
CA GLY A 348 7.90 10.09 -28.18
C GLY A 348 9.22 10.82 -27.94
N ASN A 349 10.14 10.15 -27.23
CA ASN A 349 11.54 10.51 -27.27
C ASN A 349 12.11 10.17 -28.65
#